data_AF-A0A815YU53-F1
#
_entry.id   AF-A0A815YU53-F1
#
_cell.length_a   1.000
_cell.length_b   1.000
_cell.length_c   1.000
_cell.angle_alpha   90.00
_cell.angle_beta   90.00
_cell.angle_gamma   90.00
#
_symmetry.space_group_name_H-M   'P 1'
#
loop_
_entity.id
_entity.type
_entity.pdbx_description
1 polymer ?
#
loop_
_entity_poly.entity_id
_entity_poly.type
_entity_poly.pdbx_seq_one_letter_code
_entity_poly.pdbx_strand_id
1 'polypeptide(L)'
;MNERLETEFMKGIVHVATIADAWILTTGLNSGVAKLVGDGIAQSRLLSKQQKEVIAIGLTQWGSLTEKTRSLFKQICITENEAEQNIIGTKLLNLRDSETLEWNHTYSLMFDNGQLNTYLSDYQRSAFVQAAVNDLNDPDNPHHSKYCV
;
A
#
# COMPACT_ATOMS: atom_id res chain seq x y z
N MET A 1 -1.40 17.55 -14.05
CA MET A 1 -0.90 18.48 -13.00
C MET A 1 0.52 18.87 -13.37
N ASN A 2 1.13 19.87 -12.72
CA ASN A 2 2.52 20.24 -12.99
C ASN A 2 3.45 19.21 -12.35
N GLU A 3 4.33 18.55 -13.12
CA GLU A 3 5.24 17.49 -12.64
C GLU A 3 6.14 17.96 -11.48
N ARG A 4 6.57 19.23 -11.52
CA ARG A 4 7.36 19.82 -10.44
C ARG A 4 6.54 19.93 -9.15
N LEU A 5 5.27 20.30 -9.25
CA LEU A 5 4.37 20.39 -8.10
C LEU A 5 4.14 19.01 -7.48
N GLU A 6 3.85 17.99 -8.30
CA GLU A 6 3.69 16.61 -7.83
C GLU A 6 4.92 16.13 -7.09
N THR A 7 6.09 16.34 -7.68
CA THR A 7 7.38 15.91 -7.10
C THR A 7 7.64 16.59 -5.75
N GLU A 8 7.53 17.92 -5.68
CA GLU A 8 7.79 18.65 -4.43
C GLU A 8 6.74 18.36 -3.36
N PHE A 9 5.49 18.16 -3.75
CA PHE A 9 4.42 17.77 -2.83
C PHE A 9 4.66 16.38 -2.24
N MET A 10 5.02 15.38 -3.06
CA MET A 10 5.33 14.03 -2.59
C MET A 10 6.57 13.99 -1.70
N LYS A 11 7.63 14.73 -2.05
CA LYS A 11 8.80 14.88 -1.17
C LYS A 11 8.42 15.43 0.20
N GLY A 12 7.55 16.43 0.24
CA GLY A 12 7.03 16.99 1.48
C GLY A 12 6.29 15.97 2.34
N ILE A 13 5.37 15.20 1.75
CA ILE A 13 4.63 14.14 2.45
C ILE A 13 5.58 13.09 3.03
N VAL A 14 6.49 12.56 2.20
CA VAL A 14 7.45 11.53 2.64
C VAL A 14 8.33 12.06 3.76
N HIS A 15 8.83 13.29 3.64
CA HIS A 15 9.66 13.92 4.66
C HIS A 15 8.93 14.09 6.01
N VAL A 16 7.68 14.55 5.99
CA VAL A 16 6.86 14.69 7.20
C VAL A 16 6.64 13.33 7.86
N ALA A 17 6.29 12.30 7.08
CA ALA A 17 6.11 10.95 7.60
C ALA A 17 7.40 10.41 8.24
N THR A 18 8.57 10.67 7.65
CA THR A 18 9.86 10.29 8.22
C THR A 18 10.13 10.98 9.56
N ILE A 19 9.93 12.30 9.66
CA ILE A 19 10.21 13.06 10.90
C ILE A 19 9.22 12.71 12.00
N ALA A 20 7.94 12.56 11.66
CA ALA A 20 6.87 12.27 12.61
C ALA A 20 6.79 10.80 13.00
N ASP A 21 7.61 9.94 12.40
CA ASP A 21 7.53 8.48 12.50
C ASP A 21 6.12 7.93 12.24
N ALA A 22 5.47 8.52 11.22
CA ALA A 22 4.08 8.26 10.90
C ALA A 22 3.95 7.26 9.75
N TRP A 23 2.85 6.50 9.75
CA TRP A 23 2.50 5.64 8.64
C TRP A 23 1.71 6.41 7.58
N ILE A 24 1.97 6.10 6.31
CA ILE A 24 1.17 6.61 5.19
C ILE A 24 0.17 5.53 4.79
N LEU A 25 -1.12 5.87 4.82
CA LEU A 25 -2.19 4.98 4.37
C LEU A 25 -2.73 5.48 3.03
N THR A 26 -2.81 4.59 2.04
CA THR A 26 -3.34 4.91 0.70
C THR A 26 -4.30 3.84 0.21
N THR A 27 -4.83 3.98 -1.01
CA THR A 27 -5.62 2.95 -1.68
C THR A 27 -4.80 1.74 -2.13
N GLY A 28 -3.46 1.81 -2.10
CA GLY A 28 -2.57 0.71 -2.49
C GLY A 28 -2.55 0.34 -3.97
N LEU A 29 -3.38 0.96 -4.81
CA LEU A 29 -3.39 0.76 -6.25
C LEU A 29 -2.26 1.56 -6.93
N ASN A 30 -1.69 1.00 -7.99
CA ASN A 30 -0.66 1.63 -8.82
C ASN A 30 -1.23 2.71 -9.75
N SER A 31 -2.06 3.59 -9.21
CA SER A 31 -2.69 4.70 -9.91
C SER A 31 -3.02 5.85 -8.96
N GLY A 32 -3.28 7.02 -9.54
CA GLY A 32 -3.65 8.23 -8.81
C GLY A 32 -2.62 8.62 -7.75
N VAL A 33 -3.10 9.06 -6.58
CA VAL A 33 -2.26 9.56 -5.49
C VAL A 33 -1.38 8.46 -4.89
N ALA A 34 -1.87 7.23 -4.80
CA ALA A 34 -1.10 6.12 -4.24
C ALA A 34 0.18 5.87 -5.05
N LYS A 35 0.11 5.94 -6.40
CA LYS A 35 1.30 5.87 -7.25
C LYS A 35 2.28 7.01 -6.99
N LEU A 36 1.79 8.25 -6.87
CA LEU A 36 2.65 9.40 -6.59
C LEU A 36 3.39 9.25 -5.25
N VAL A 37 2.70 8.74 -4.23
CA VAL A 37 3.30 8.44 -2.91
C VAL A 37 4.39 7.38 -3.06
N GLY A 38 4.10 6.29 -3.77
CA GLY A 38 5.07 5.23 -4.02
C GLY A 38 6.33 5.73 -4.73
N ASP A 39 6.15 6.52 -5.79
CA ASP A 39 7.26 7.14 -6.53
C ASP A 39 8.09 8.07 -5.62
N GLY A 40 7.43 8.83 -4.74
CA GLY A 40 8.10 9.68 -3.73
C GLY A 40 8.93 8.89 -2.71
N ILE A 41 8.39 7.76 -2.22
CA ILE A 41 9.10 6.85 -1.31
C ILE A 41 10.32 6.24 -2.02
N ALA A 42 10.16 5.76 -3.25
CA ALA A 42 11.25 5.21 -4.05
C ALA A 42 12.37 6.24 -4.24
N GLN A 43 12.03 7.48 -4.56
CA GLN A 43 12.99 8.56 -4.70
C GLN A 43 13.71 8.85 -3.38
N SER A 44 12.99 8.88 -2.25
CA SER A 44 13.60 9.08 -0.93
C SER A 44 14.61 7.96 -0.59
N ARG A 45 14.25 6.69 -0.83
CA ARG A 45 15.16 5.53 -0.64
C ARG A 45 16.46 5.68 -1.44
N LEU A 46 16.38 6.17 -2.68
CA LEU A 46 17.56 6.41 -3.53
C LEU A 46 18.45 7.54 -3.01
N LEU A 47 17.85 8.62 -2.52
CA LEU A 47 18.55 9.82 -2.06
C LEU A 47 19.12 9.69 -0.65
N SER A 48 18.58 8.79 0.18
CA SER A 48 18.92 8.71 1.60
C SER A 48 18.92 7.28 2.13
N LYS A 49 19.99 6.54 1.84
CA LYS A 49 20.20 5.15 2.31
C LYS A 49 20.25 4.98 3.83
N GLN A 50 20.41 6.07 4.60
CA GLN A 50 20.53 6.05 6.06
C GLN A 50 19.27 6.56 6.78
N GLN A 51 18.25 7.03 6.06
CA GLN A 51 17.00 7.47 6.69
C GLN A 51 16.14 6.27 7.08
N LYS A 52 15.37 6.43 8.17
CA LYS A 52 14.33 5.47 8.55
C LYS A 52 13.35 5.32 7.39
N GLU A 53 13.10 4.08 6.98
CA GLU A 53 12.16 3.79 5.92
C GLU A 53 10.74 4.18 6.36
N VAL A 54 10.04 4.94 5.51
CA VAL A 54 8.64 5.29 5.73
C VAL A 54 7.77 4.05 5.53
N ILE A 55 6.91 3.76 6.50
CA ILE A 55 5.93 2.69 6.40
C ILE A 55 4.74 3.21 5.58
N ALA A 56 4.55 2.64 4.39
CA ALA A 56 3.37 2.89 3.57
C ALA A 56 2.51 1.63 3.44
N ILE A 57 1.22 1.76 3.76
CA ILE A 57 0.25 0.67 3.77
C ILE A 57 -0.83 0.95 2.73
N GLY A 58 -0.89 0.08 1.72
CA GLY A 58 -1.94 0.12 0.70
C GLY A 58 -3.19 -0.63 1.15
N LEU A 59 -4.33 0.05 1.22
CA LEU A 59 -5.63 -0.55 1.55
C LEU A 59 -6.42 -0.84 0.27
N THR A 60 -6.31 -2.07 -0.22
CA THR A 60 -6.82 -2.44 -1.55
C THR A 60 -7.99 -3.41 -1.47
N GLN A 61 -9.05 -3.13 -2.23
CA GLN A 61 -10.14 -4.11 -2.37
C GLN A 61 -9.72 -5.21 -3.34
N TRP A 62 -9.88 -6.48 -2.96
CA TRP A 62 -9.57 -7.61 -3.84
C TRP A 62 -10.34 -7.54 -5.18
N GLY A 63 -11.61 -7.14 -5.09
CA GLY A 63 -12.49 -6.91 -6.23
C GLY A 63 -12.05 -5.83 -7.21
N SER A 64 -11.22 -4.86 -6.77
CA SER A 64 -10.78 -3.74 -7.61
C SER A 64 -9.55 -4.04 -8.48
N LEU A 65 -8.88 -5.18 -8.25
CA LEU A 65 -7.75 -5.59 -9.08
C LEU A 65 -8.20 -6.15 -10.44
N THR A 66 -7.30 -6.22 -11.42
CA THR A 66 -7.60 -6.97 -12.65
C THR A 66 -7.68 -8.47 -12.38
N GLU A 67 -8.43 -9.20 -13.21
CA GLU A 67 -8.47 -10.67 -13.16
C GLU A 67 -7.07 -11.28 -13.27
N LYS A 68 -6.23 -10.73 -14.16
CA LYS A 68 -4.85 -11.15 -14.35
C LYS A 68 -4.03 -10.98 -13.08
N THR A 69 -4.13 -9.82 -12.42
CA THR A 69 -3.43 -9.54 -11.16
C THR A 69 -3.87 -10.53 -10.08
N ARG A 70 -5.18 -10.71 -9.89
CA ARG A 70 -5.73 -11.68 -8.93
C ARG A 70 -5.26 -13.11 -9.21
N SER A 71 -5.25 -13.52 -10.48
CA SER A 71 -4.80 -14.86 -10.88
C SER A 71 -3.34 -15.08 -10.51
N LEU A 72 -2.47 -14.10 -10.72
CA LEU A 72 -1.06 -14.22 -10.35
C LEU A 72 -0.86 -14.26 -8.83
N PHE A 73 -1.60 -13.45 -8.06
CA PHE A 73 -1.57 -13.55 -6.59
C PHE A 73 -2.02 -14.93 -6.10
N LYS A 74 -3.11 -15.46 -6.65
CA LYS A 74 -3.56 -16.83 -6.34
C LYS A 74 -2.49 -17.86 -6.64
N GLN A 75 -1.79 -17.74 -7.77
CA GLN A 75 -0.68 -18.63 -8.13
C GLN A 75 0.46 -18.54 -7.10
N ILE A 76 0.90 -17.33 -6.73
CA ILE A 76 1.93 -17.15 -5.69
C ILE A 76 1.52 -17.84 -4.39
N CYS A 77 0.27 -17.70 -3.95
CA CYS A 77 -0.21 -18.26 -2.68
C CYS A 77 -0.22 -19.79 -2.65
N ILE A 78 -0.35 -20.47 -3.79
CA ILE A 78 -0.41 -21.94 -3.87
C ILE A 78 0.92 -22.58 -4.28
N THR A 79 1.83 -21.80 -4.87
CA THR A 79 3.15 -22.27 -5.26
C THR A 79 4.05 -22.34 -4.03
N GLU A 80 4.57 -23.51 -3.67
CA GLU A 80 5.49 -23.65 -2.52
C GLU A 80 6.95 -23.33 -2.88
N ASN A 81 7.31 -23.44 -4.16
CA ASN A 81 8.68 -23.23 -4.63
C ASN A 81 9.01 -21.73 -4.74
N GLU A 82 10.00 -21.27 -3.99
CA GLU A 82 10.42 -19.86 -3.97
C GLU A 82 10.90 -19.35 -5.33
N ALA A 83 11.63 -20.15 -6.11
CA ALA A 83 12.09 -19.72 -7.44
C ALA A 83 10.92 -19.53 -8.40
N GLU A 84 9.90 -20.39 -8.33
CA GLU A 84 8.67 -20.24 -9.11
C GLU A 84 7.83 -19.07 -8.63
N GLN A 85 7.70 -18.85 -7.33
CA GLN A 85 7.09 -17.63 -6.77
C GLN A 85 7.77 -16.37 -7.29
N ASN A 86 9.11 -16.34 -7.34
CA ASN A 86 9.88 -15.20 -7.86
C ASN A 86 9.61 -14.94 -9.36
N ILE A 87 9.43 -16.01 -10.15
CA ILE A 87 9.04 -15.89 -11.57
C ILE A 87 7.64 -15.30 -11.68
N ILE A 88 6.68 -15.76 -10.88
CA ILE A 88 5.31 -15.24 -10.89
C ILE A 88 5.28 -13.79 -10.38
N GLY A 89 6.03 -13.48 -9.33
CA GLY A 89 6.22 -12.13 -8.80
C GLY A 89 6.77 -11.18 -9.85
N THR A 90 7.77 -11.61 -10.63
CA THR A 90 8.30 -10.84 -11.76
C THR A 90 7.23 -10.59 -12.83
N LYS A 91 6.35 -11.56 -13.11
CA LYS A 91 5.21 -11.33 -14.03
C LYS A 91 4.24 -10.27 -13.49
N LEU A 92 3.99 -10.29 -12.17
CA LEU A 92 3.16 -9.33 -11.46
C LEU A 92 3.73 -7.91 -11.55
N LEU A 93 5.04 -7.73 -11.30
CA LEU A 93 5.73 -6.44 -11.41
C LEU A 93 5.74 -5.88 -12.84
N ASN A 94 5.71 -6.75 -13.85
CA ASN A 94 5.66 -6.35 -15.24
C ASN A 94 4.25 -6.02 -15.74
N LEU A 95 3.22 -6.19 -14.91
CA LEU A 95 1.89 -5.67 -15.21
C LEU A 95 1.94 -4.15 -15.16
N ARG A 96 1.74 -3.49 -16.30
CA ARG A 96 1.64 -2.03 -16.40
C ARG A 96 0.20 -1.52 -16.18
N ASP A 97 -0.66 -2.35 -15.61
CA ASP A 97 -2.07 -2.01 -15.39
C ASP A 97 -2.19 -1.09 -14.17
N SER A 98 -3.00 -0.04 -14.28
CA SER A 98 -3.32 0.92 -13.21
C SER A 98 -4.05 0.29 -12.01
N GLU A 99 -4.52 -0.95 -12.18
CA GLU A 99 -5.30 -1.76 -11.24
C GLU A 99 -4.46 -2.91 -10.66
N THR A 100 -3.15 -2.67 -10.55
CA THR A 100 -2.19 -3.50 -9.81
C THR A 100 -1.89 -2.86 -8.45
N LEU A 101 -1.19 -3.58 -7.58
CA LEU A 101 -0.69 -2.99 -6.33
C LEU A 101 0.50 -2.05 -6.61
N GLU A 102 0.59 -0.97 -5.87
CA GLU A 102 1.74 -0.07 -5.90
C GLU A 102 2.92 -0.74 -5.20
N TRP A 103 4.00 -0.96 -5.94
CA TRP A 103 5.12 -1.82 -5.52
C TRP A 103 6.11 -1.16 -4.58
N ASN A 104 6.07 0.17 -4.42
CA ASN A 104 6.94 0.89 -3.51
C ASN A 104 6.38 0.97 -2.08
N HIS A 105 5.11 0.63 -1.88
CA HIS A 105 4.52 0.49 -0.55
C HIS A 105 5.21 -0.63 0.23
N THR A 106 5.35 -0.43 1.55
CA THR A 106 5.96 -1.41 2.45
C THR A 106 5.04 -2.60 2.68
N TYR A 107 3.73 -2.33 2.82
CA TYR A 107 2.72 -3.34 3.06
C TYR A 107 1.50 -3.11 2.18
N SER A 108 0.79 -4.19 1.88
CA SER A 108 -0.53 -4.16 1.25
C SER A 108 -1.50 -5.00 2.07
N LEU A 109 -2.59 -4.37 2.49
CA LEU A 109 -3.71 -5.05 3.13
C LEU A 109 -4.85 -5.15 2.12
N MET A 110 -5.25 -6.39 1.84
CA MET A 110 -6.31 -6.66 0.89
C MET A 110 -7.55 -7.13 1.62
N PHE A 111 -8.70 -6.55 1.29
CA PHE A 111 -9.99 -6.96 1.85
C PHE A 111 -10.91 -7.42 0.72
N ASP A 112 -11.73 -8.43 1.00
CA ASP A 112 -12.66 -9.02 0.04
C ASP A 112 -14.09 -8.99 0.59
N ASN A 113 -15.02 -8.55 -0.24
CA ASN A 113 -16.46 -8.52 0.04
C ASN A 113 -17.24 -9.45 -0.91
N GLY A 114 -16.55 -10.28 -1.69
CA GLY A 114 -17.15 -11.21 -2.66
C GLY A 114 -17.61 -10.56 -3.98
N GLN A 115 -17.41 -9.26 -4.16
CA GLN A 115 -17.80 -8.55 -5.39
C GLN A 115 -16.59 -8.19 -6.25
N LEU A 116 -16.72 -8.39 -7.57
CA LEU A 116 -15.72 -7.97 -8.55
C LEU A 116 -16.04 -6.59 -9.13
N ASN A 117 -15.01 -5.86 -9.56
CA ASN A 117 -15.12 -4.54 -10.18
C ASN A 117 -15.81 -3.51 -9.27
N THR A 118 -15.59 -3.65 -7.96
CA THR A 118 -16.09 -2.70 -6.96
C THR A 118 -14.92 -1.98 -6.31
N TYR A 119 -15.13 -0.70 -6.06
CA TYR A 119 -14.18 0.16 -5.37
C TYR A 119 -14.89 0.70 -4.13
N LEU A 120 -14.21 0.66 -2.98
CA LEU A 120 -14.70 1.36 -1.81
C LEU A 120 -14.82 2.85 -2.12
N SER A 121 -15.95 3.42 -1.71
CA SER A 121 -16.06 4.87 -1.56
C SER A 121 -15.05 5.37 -0.52
N ASP A 122 -14.66 6.64 -0.62
CA ASP A 122 -13.78 7.27 0.36
C ASP A 122 -14.37 7.22 1.78
N TYR A 123 -15.70 7.27 1.89
CA TYR A 123 -16.42 7.06 3.15
C TYR A 123 -16.14 5.68 3.75
N GLN A 124 -16.28 4.61 2.96
CA GLN A 124 -16.04 3.24 3.44
C GLN A 124 -14.58 3.02 3.83
N ARG A 125 -13.62 3.59 3.06
CA ARG A 125 -12.19 3.54 3.40
C ARG A 125 -11.90 4.27 4.70
N SER A 126 -12.43 5.48 4.85
CA SER A 126 -12.27 6.29 6.06
C SER A 126 -12.86 5.60 7.29
N ALA A 127 -14.05 5.00 7.16
CA ALA A 127 -14.67 4.24 8.23
C ALA A 127 -13.83 3.02 8.64
N PHE A 128 -13.28 2.28 7.68
CA PHE A 128 -12.40 1.14 7.95
C PHE A 128 -11.13 1.56 8.70
N VAL A 129 -10.45 2.61 8.23
CA VAL A 129 -9.26 3.15 8.89
C VAL A 129 -9.59 3.64 10.30
N GLN A 130 -10.69 4.37 10.47
CA GLN A 130 -11.08 4.88 11.77
C GLN A 130 -11.38 3.76 12.75
N ALA A 131 -12.06 2.69 12.30
CA ALA A 131 -12.33 1.52 13.13
C ALA A 131 -11.02 0.84 13.59
N ALA A 132 -10.06 0.66 12.68
CA ALA A 132 -8.77 0.06 13.01
C ALA A 132 -7.96 0.94 13.97
N VAL A 133 -7.93 2.27 13.75
CA VAL A 133 -7.25 3.22 14.64
C VAL A 133 -7.91 3.25 16.02
N ASN A 134 -9.23 3.19 16.08
CA ASN A 134 -9.95 3.14 17.35
C ASN A 134 -9.63 1.86 18.13
N ASP A 135 -9.56 0.72 17.46
CA ASP A 135 -9.19 -0.57 18.07
C ASP A 135 -7.76 -0.56 18.62
N LEU A 136 -6.81 0.03 17.88
CA LEU A 136 -5.43 0.19 18.34
C LEU A 136 -5.33 1.09 19.58
N ASN A 137 -6.15 2.14 19.64
CA ASN A 137 -6.19 3.09 20.74
C ASN A 137 -7.12 2.66 21.89
N ASP A 138 -7.80 1.51 21.78
CA ASP A 138 -8.65 0.99 22.84
C ASP A 138 -7.75 0.50 24.00
N PRO A 139 -7.81 1.14 25.18
CA PRO A 139 -6.98 0.78 26.32
C PRO A 139 -7.29 -0.63 26.86
N ASP A 140 -8.48 -1.17 26.57
CA ASP A 140 -8.91 -2.50 26.98
C ASP A 140 -8.58 -3.57 25.92
N ASN A 141 -7.97 -3.19 24.79
CA ASN A 141 -7.54 -4.14 23.77
C ASN A 141 -6.45 -5.06 24.35
N PRO A 142 -6.63 -6.40 24.35
CA PRO A 142 -5.65 -7.34 24.91
C PRO A 142 -4.30 -7.33 24.18
N HIS A 143 -4.22 -6.65 23.03
CA HIS A 143 -3.00 -6.41 22.27
C HIS A 143 -2.45 -4.99 22.38
N HIS A 144 -3.08 -4.10 23.15
CA HIS A 144 -2.71 -2.69 23.30
C HIS A 144 -1.23 -2.51 23.71
N SER A 145 -0.72 -3.37 24.61
CA SER A 145 0.67 -3.30 25.09
C SER A 145 1.73 -3.74 24.07
N LYS A 146 1.34 -4.20 22.87
CA LYS A 146 2.28 -4.60 21.79
C LYS A 146 2.44 -3.53 20.71
N TYR A 147 1.59 -2.50 20.72
CA TYR A 147 1.53 -1.48 19.67
C TYR A 147 1.73 -0.05 20.18
N CYS A 148 2.10 0.14 21.45
CA CYS A 148 2.57 1.45 21.92
C CYS A 148 3.85 1.82 21.17
N VAL A 149 3.74 2.87 20.35
CA VAL A 149 4.85 3.62 19.75
C VAL A 149 5.64 4.32 20.84
#